data_AF-A0A1G8WM71-F1
#
_entry.id   AF-A0A1G8WM71-F1
#
_cell.length_a   1.000
_cell.length_b   1.000
_cell.length_c   1.000
_cell.angle_alpha   90.00
_cell.angle_beta   90.00
_cell.angle_gamma   90.00
#
_symmetry.space_group_name_H-M   'P 1'
#
loop_
_entity.id
_entity.type
_entity.pdbx_description
1 polymer ?
#
loop_
_entity_poly.entity_id
_entity_poly.type
_entity_poly.pdbx_seq_one_letter_code
_entity_poly.pdbx_strand_id
1 'polypeptide(L)'
;MEAYLHSFREGYDTVYYLNKSGREMIGAKKQVKRTLQTTHNLMRVDFFFHMGCPPHWFNERKVEIGGKVCVIPDALFFKDKQYNFLEVDNRQTMAENKAKVHKYRKMFESGVFQNDKNFGYFPTLHIVTVNKSRMKRFREICDGLPFQVYLIDEIK
;
A
#
# COMPACT_ATOMS: atom_id res chain seq x y z
N MET A 1 -17.07 -20.82 16.79
CA MET A 1 -16.35 -19.73 16.10
C MET A 1 -16.65 -19.71 14.60
N GLU A 2 -16.74 -20.88 13.95
CA GLU A 2 -17.06 -21.01 12.51
C GLU A 2 -18.37 -20.34 12.07
N ALA A 3 -19.42 -20.36 12.90
CA ALA A 3 -20.71 -19.74 12.59
C ALA A 3 -20.65 -18.23 12.31
N TYR A 4 -19.56 -17.54 12.70
CA TYR A 4 -19.38 -16.09 12.55
C TYR A 4 -18.31 -15.71 11.51
N LEU A 5 -17.62 -16.71 10.95
CA LEU A 5 -16.49 -16.50 10.04
C LEU A 5 -16.74 -17.15 8.68
N HIS A 6 -16.17 -16.55 7.66
CA HIS A 6 -15.87 -17.23 6.40
C HIS A 6 -14.36 -17.40 6.31
N SER A 7 -13.95 -18.46 5.61
CA SER A 7 -12.54 -18.73 5.35
C SER A 7 -12.32 -19.20 3.92
N PHE A 8 -11.13 -18.93 3.39
CA PHE A 8 -10.64 -19.51 2.15
C PHE A 8 -9.12 -19.68 2.23
N ARG A 9 -8.59 -20.49 1.31
CA ARG A 9 -7.15 -20.70 1.17
C ARG A 9 -6.57 -19.72 0.17
N GLU A 10 -5.47 -19.09 0.56
CA GLU A 10 -4.64 -18.23 -0.29
C GLU A 10 -3.20 -18.76 -0.21
N GLY A 11 -2.82 -19.60 -1.19
CA GLY A 11 -1.57 -20.36 -1.11
C GLY A 11 -1.57 -21.32 0.10
N TYR A 12 -0.58 -21.17 0.98
CA TYR A 12 -0.43 -21.98 2.19
C TYR A 12 -1.17 -21.43 3.42
N ASP A 13 -1.79 -20.25 3.30
CA ASP A 13 -2.47 -19.61 4.43
C ASP A 13 -3.99 -19.79 4.37
N THR A 14 -4.60 -19.79 5.55
CA THR A 14 -6.05 -19.70 5.70
C THR A 14 -6.41 -18.29 6.10
N VAL A 15 -7.18 -17.62 5.26
CA VAL A 15 -7.64 -16.25 5.52
C VAL A 15 -9.04 -16.32 6.12
N TYR A 16 -9.22 -15.67 7.27
CA TYR A 16 -10.51 -15.58 7.97
C TYR A 16 -11.07 -14.16 7.89
N TYR A 17 -12.38 -14.04 7.72
CA TYR A 17 -13.08 -12.75 7.76
C TYR A 17 -14.52 -12.91 8.26
N LEU A 18 -15.07 -11.83 8.83
CA LEU A 18 -16.41 -11.87 9.43
C LEU A 18 -17.52 -12.05 8.39
N ASN A 19 -18.36 -13.07 8.60
CA ASN A 19 -19.60 -13.24 7.85
C ASN A 19 -20.67 -12.24 8.35
N LYS A 20 -21.89 -12.30 7.79
CA LYS A 20 -22.98 -11.36 8.18
C LYS A 20 -23.25 -11.40 9.67
N SER A 21 -23.49 -12.59 10.23
CA SER A 21 -23.78 -12.79 11.65
C SER A 21 -22.62 -12.32 12.54
N GLY A 22 -21.37 -12.60 12.16
CA GLY A 22 -20.19 -12.17 12.91
C GLY A 22 -20.02 -10.66 12.97
N ARG A 23 -20.33 -9.96 11.86
CA ARG A 23 -20.31 -8.49 11.85
C ARG A 23 -21.42 -7.88 12.69
N GLU A 24 -22.63 -8.42 12.59
CA GLU A 24 -23.79 -7.96 13.36
C GLU A 24 -23.54 -8.10 14.87
N MET A 25 -22.96 -9.21 15.30
CA MET A 25 -22.60 -9.47 16.70
C MET A 25 -21.70 -8.40 17.32
N ILE A 26 -20.78 -7.82 16.55
CA ILE A 26 -19.83 -6.79 17.02
C ILE A 26 -20.16 -5.38 16.54
N GLY A 27 -21.32 -5.19 15.90
CA GLY A 27 -21.72 -3.89 15.32
C GLY A 27 -20.80 -3.40 14.18
N ALA A 28 -20.06 -4.28 13.52
CA ALA A 28 -19.15 -3.91 12.44
C ALA A 28 -19.92 -3.56 11.15
N LYS A 29 -19.83 -2.30 10.72
CA LYS A 29 -20.51 -1.80 9.50
C LYS A 29 -19.82 -2.24 8.21
N LYS A 30 -18.49 -2.42 8.23
CA LYS A 30 -17.71 -2.71 7.04
C LYS A 30 -17.87 -4.18 6.62
N GLN A 31 -18.47 -4.41 5.47
CA GLN A 31 -18.53 -5.74 4.86
C GLN A 31 -17.21 -6.05 4.14
N VAL A 32 -16.63 -7.22 4.43
CA VAL A 32 -15.49 -7.78 3.70
C VAL A 32 -15.97 -8.91 2.82
N LYS A 33 -15.53 -8.93 1.56
CA LYS A 33 -15.79 -10.00 0.59
C LYS A 33 -14.47 -10.39 -0.06
N ARG A 34 -14.34 -11.67 -0.41
CA ARG A 34 -13.25 -12.13 -1.28
C ARG A 34 -13.47 -11.57 -2.68
N THR A 35 -12.47 -10.86 -3.21
CA THR A 35 -12.45 -10.30 -4.57
C THR A 35 -11.12 -10.60 -5.26
N LEU A 36 -10.97 -10.22 -6.53
CA LEU A 36 -9.68 -10.30 -7.23
C LEU A 36 -8.57 -9.44 -6.58
N GLN A 37 -8.95 -8.47 -5.74
CA GLN A 37 -8.02 -7.60 -4.99
C GLN A 37 -7.60 -8.18 -3.64
N THR A 38 -8.06 -9.39 -3.29
CA THR A 38 -7.78 -9.98 -1.97
C THR A 38 -6.29 -10.12 -1.71
N THR A 39 -5.56 -10.71 -2.65
CA THR A 39 -4.10 -10.87 -2.54
C THR A 39 -3.39 -9.52 -2.39
N HIS A 40 -3.80 -8.50 -3.17
CA HIS A 40 -3.27 -7.13 -3.07
C HIS A 40 -3.50 -6.53 -1.68
N ASN A 41 -4.70 -6.72 -1.12
CA ASN A 41 -5.04 -6.27 0.22
C ASN A 41 -4.23 -7.00 1.30
N LEU A 42 -4.00 -8.30 1.15
CA LEU A 42 -3.19 -9.08 2.08
C LEU A 42 -1.73 -8.64 2.06
N MET A 43 -1.14 -8.45 0.88
CA MET A 43 0.23 -7.91 0.76
C MET A 43 0.39 -6.54 1.43
N ARG A 44 -0.64 -5.68 1.35
CA ARG A 44 -0.67 -4.39 2.07
C ARG A 44 -0.69 -4.59 3.59
N VAL A 45 -1.42 -5.61 4.08
CA VAL A 45 -1.49 -5.98 5.50
C VAL A 45 -0.17 -6.58 5.98
N ASP A 46 0.44 -7.47 5.20
CA ASP A 46 1.76 -8.03 5.50
C ASP A 46 2.80 -6.91 5.68
N PHE A 47 2.78 -5.91 4.79
CA PHE A 47 3.64 -4.74 4.92
C PHE A 47 3.33 -3.87 6.16
N PHE A 48 2.05 -3.73 6.53
CA PHE A 48 1.67 -3.03 7.78
C PHE A 48 2.29 -3.70 9.01
N PHE A 49 2.27 -5.03 9.07
CA PHE A 49 2.92 -5.78 10.14
C PHE A 49 4.45 -5.67 10.09
N HIS A 50 5.05 -5.82 8.91
CA HIS A 50 6.48 -5.63 8.71
C HIS A 50 6.96 -4.25 9.18
N MET A 51 6.14 -3.22 8.97
CA MET A 51 6.44 -1.86 9.43
C MET A 51 6.21 -1.62 10.94
N GLY A 52 5.84 -2.64 11.71
CA GLY A 52 5.64 -2.54 13.15
C GLY A 52 4.31 -1.87 13.53
N CYS A 53 3.27 -2.04 12.70
CA CYS A 53 1.92 -1.56 12.95
C CYS A 53 1.85 -0.03 13.21
N PRO A 54 2.29 0.81 12.26
CA PRO A 54 2.29 2.26 12.45
C PRO A 54 0.89 2.77 12.84
N PRO A 55 0.77 3.61 13.89
CA PRO A 55 -0.53 4.03 14.43
C PRO A 55 -1.32 4.92 13.47
N HIS A 56 -0.63 5.60 12.55
CA HIS A 56 -1.23 6.40 11.50
C HIS A 56 -1.07 5.69 10.16
N TRP A 57 -2.13 5.00 9.75
CA TRP A 57 -2.18 4.24 8.51
C TRP A 57 -3.50 4.50 7.79
N PHE A 58 -3.42 4.95 6.55
CA PHE A 58 -4.58 5.31 5.72
C PHE A 58 -4.52 4.56 4.39
N ASN A 59 -5.47 3.65 4.18
CA ASN A 59 -5.60 2.93 2.91
C ASN A 59 -6.17 3.86 1.82
N GLU A 60 -5.58 3.85 0.62
CA GLU A 60 -6.12 4.51 -0.58
C GLU A 60 -6.51 5.98 -0.35
N ARG A 61 -5.76 6.68 0.52
CA ARG A 61 -6.05 8.07 0.86
C ARG A 61 -5.57 8.99 -0.25
N LYS A 62 -6.48 9.84 -0.76
CA LYS A 62 -6.11 10.93 -1.67
C LYS A 62 -5.17 11.90 -0.96
N VAL A 63 -4.04 12.17 -1.60
CA VAL A 63 -3.06 13.16 -1.15
C VAL A 63 -3.24 14.39 -2.01
N GLU A 64 -3.64 15.49 -1.37
CA GLU A 64 -3.98 16.76 -2.01
C GLU A 64 -3.06 17.85 -1.47
N ILE A 65 -2.48 18.63 -2.38
CA ILE A 65 -1.68 19.81 -2.05
C ILE A 65 -2.28 20.99 -2.79
N GLY A 66 -2.56 22.08 -2.07
CA GLY A 66 -3.21 23.27 -2.63
C GLY A 66 -4.56 22.98 -3.29
N GLY A 67 -5.32 22.01 -2.77
CA GLY A 67 -6.62 21.60 -3.31
C GLY A 67 -6.57 20.78 -4.60
N LYS A 68 -5.39 20.33 -5.04
CA LYS A 68 -5.22 19.47 -6.22
C LYS A 68 -4.80 18.07 -5.80
N VAL A 69 -5.54 17.05 -6.26
CA VAL A 69 -5.19 15.65 -6.06
C VAL A 69 -3.88 15.35 -6.77
N CYS A 70 -2.87 15.02 -5.97
CA CYS A 70 -1.57 14.61 -6.44
C CYS A 70 -1.60 13.10 -6.70
N VAL A 71 -1.64 12.28 -5.65
CA VAL A 71 -1.58 10.81 -5.73
C VAL A 71 -2.60 10.13 -4.83
N ILE A 72 -2.84 8.85 -5.11
CA ILE A 72 -3.62 7.95 -4.27
C ILE A 72 -2.77 6.69 -4.11
N PRO A 73 -1.87 6.63 -3.11
CA PRO A 73 -1.09 5.44 -2.82
C PRO A 73 -1.99 4.33 -2.26
N ASP A 74 -1.54 3.07 -2.34
CA ASP A 74 -2.23 1.95 -1.69
C ASP A 74 -2.31 2.14 -0.17
N ALA A 75 -1.28 2.73 0.42
CA ALA A 75 -1.36 3.29 1.77
C ALA A 75 -0.51 4.56 1.93
N LEU A 76 -0.99 5.46 2.78
CA LEU A 76 -0.22 6.56 3.35
C LEU A 76 -0.05 6.26 4.83
N PHE A 77 1.18 6.29 5.32
CA PHE A 77 1.44 6.05 6.75
C PHE A 77 2.51 6.97 7.31
N PHE A 78 2.50 7.15 8.63
CA PHE A 78 3.48 7.95 9.34
C PHE A 78 4.39 7.05 10.17
N LYS A 79 5.69 7.12 9.94
CA LYS A 79 6.72 6.34 10.63
C LYS A 79 8.03 7.13 10.63
N ASP A 80 8.82 6.99 11.69
CA ASP A 80 10.12 7.68 11.84
C ASP A 80 10.03 9.20 11.63
N LYS A 81 8.93 9.78 12.15
CA LYS A 81 8.58 11.21 12.05
C LYS A 81 8.34 11.71 10.61
N GLN A 82 8.11 10.81 9.67
CA GLN A 82 7.84 11.14 8.28
C GLN A 82 6.64 10.38 7.73
N TYR A 83 5.94 11.02 6.79
CA TYR A 83 4.99 10.37 5.90
C TYR A 83 5.73 9.51 4.88
N ASN A 84 5.11 8.38 4.56
CA ASN A 84 5.60 7.38 3.62
C ASN A 84 4.44 6.89 2.75
N PHE A 85 4.73 6.62 1.48
CA PHE A 85 3.79 6.02 0.55
C PHE A 85 4.06 4.53 0.43
N LEU A 86 3.01 3.74 0.23
CA LEU A 86 3.08 2.34 -0.16
C LEU A 86 2.38 2.14 -1.50
N GLU A 87 3.04 1.42 -2.41
CA GLU A 87 2.45 0.81 -3.60
C GLU A 87 2.68 -0.70 -3.55
N VAL A 88 1.60 -1.46 -3.71
CA VAL A 88 1.64 -2.92 -3.78
C VAL A 88 1.51 -3.34 -5.23
N ASP A 89 2.47 -4.14 -5.66
CA ASP A 89 2.57 -4.62 -7.01
C ASP A 89 2.39 -6.15 -7.07
N ASN A 90 1.22 -6.56 -7.53
CA ASN A 90 0.87 -7.97 -7.69
C ASN A 90 0.61 -8.33 -9.17
N ARG A 91 -0.46 -7.77 -9.75
CA ARG A 91 -0.93 -8.14 -11.09
C ARG A 91 -0.73 -7.07 -12.16
N GLN A 92 -0.30 -5.87 -11.77
CA GLN A 92 -0.15 -4.76 -12.71
C GLN A 92 0.98 -5.03 -13.71
N THR A 93 0.81 -4.53 -14.93
CA THR A 93 1.87 -4.58 -15.94
C THR A 93 2.99 -3.61 -15.57
N MET A 94 4.21 -3.88 -16.05
CA MET A 94 5.32 -2.94 -15.83
C MET A 94 5.08 -1.58 -16.52
N ALA A 95 4.25 -1.52 -17.57
CA ALA A 95 3.89 -0.26 -18.21
C ALA A 95 3.03 0.62 -17.28
N GLU A 96 2.02 0.03 -16.64
CA GLU A 96 1.19 0.72 -15.63
C GLU A 96 2.03 1.16 -14.43
N ASN A 97 2.94 0.30 -13.97
CA ASN A 97 3.85 0.64 -12.86
C ASN A 97 4.80 1.79 -13.22
N LYS A 98 5.35 1.78 -14.44
CA LYS A 98 6.15 2.91 -14.94
C LYS A 98 5.34 4.21 -14.97
N ALA A 99 4.10 4.16 -15.42
CA ALA A 99 3.23 5.34 -15.44
C ALA A 99 2.95 5.88 -14.03
N LYS A 100 2.72 4.98 -13.05
CA LYS A 100 2.59 5.35 -11.63
C LYS A 100 3.86 6.01 -11.10
N VAL A 101 5.03 5.38 -11.27
CA VAL A 101 6.31 5.93 -10.81
C VAL A 101 6.63 7.26 -11.47
N HIS A 102 6.33 7.41 -12.77
CA HIS A 102 6.48 8.68 -13.49
C HIS A 102 5.63 9.80 -12.87
N LYS A 103 4.42 9.47 -12.40
CA LYS A 103 3.57 10.44 -11.70
C LYS A 103 4.19 10.91 -10.38
N TYR A 104 4.75 9.99 -9.59
CA TYR A 104 5.50 10.34 -8.38
C TYR A 104 6.74 11.19 -8.71
N ARG A 105 7.47 10.83 -9.77
CA ARG A 105 8.64 11.59 -10.23
C ARG A 105 8.30 13.03 -10.60
N LYS A 106 7.24 13.25 -11.38
CA LYS A 106 6.78 14.61 -11.71
C LYS A 106 6.45 15.44 -10.47
N MET A 107 5.94 14.83 -9.40
CA MET A 107 5.65 15.54 -8.15
C MET A 107 6.89 15.80 -7.31
N PHE A 108 7.83 14.87 -7.33
CA PHE A 108 9.14 15.08 -6.71
C PHE A 108 9.86 16.26 -7.39
N GLU A 109 9.90 16.26 -8.72
CA GLU A 109 10.55 17.31 -9.54
C GLU A 109 9.85 18.66 -9.44
N SER A 110 8.51 18.69 -9.30
CA SER A 110 7.78 19.95 -9.14
C SER A 110 8.00 20.63 -7.79
N GLY A 111 8.59 19.93 -6.82
CA GLY A 111 8.79 20.43 -5.46
C GLY A 111 7.48 20.59 -4.68
N VAL A 112 6.35 20.05 -5.15
CA VAL A 112 5.03 20.32 -4.55
C VAL A 112 4.94 19.86 -3.09
N PHE A 113 5.59 18.75 -2.76
CA PHE A 113 5.65 18.24 -1.38
C PHE A 113 6.69 18.98 -0.54
N GLN A 114 7.84 19.28 -1.15
CA GLN A 114 8.97 19.95 -0.50
C GLN A 114 8.62 21.39 -0.12
N ASN A 115 7.80 22.06 -0.92
CA ASN A 115 7.35 23.43 -0.68
C ASN A 115 6.08 23.50 0.19
N ASP A 116 5.42 22.38 0.48
CA ASP A 116 4.24 22.34 1.34
C ASP A 116 4.63 22.40 2.82
N LYS A 117 3.96 23.26 3.60
CA LYS A 117 4.28 23.47 5.02
C LYS A 117 4.02 22.25 5.90
N ASN A 118 3.13 21.34 5.49
CA ASN A 118 2.81 20.14 6.28
C ASN A 118 3.77 18.99 6.00
N PHE A 119 4.41 19.00 4.82
CA PHE A 119 5.37 17.99 4.42
C PHE A 119 6.80 18.51 4.58
N GLY A 120 7.22 19.50 3.78
CA GLY A 120 8.59 20.02 3.78
C GLY A 120 9.62 19.07 3.17
N TYR A 121 9.21 17.89 2.72
CA TYR A 121 10.00 16.85 2.06
C TYR A 121 9.11 15.98 1.19
N PHE A 122 9.69 15.17 0.32
CA PHE A 122 8.94 14.17 -0.46
C PHE A 122 8.87 12.84 0.32
N PRO A 123 7.66 12.31 0.62
CA PRO A 123 7.51 11.03 1.30
C PRO A 123 8.22 9.87 0.61
N THR A 124 8.86 8.98 1.38
CA THR A 124 9.51 7.80 0.81
C THR A 124 8.49 6.88 0.15
N LEU A 125 8.77 6.46 -1.09
CA LEU A 125 7.95 5.53 -1.84
C LEU A 125 8.39 4.08 -1.56
N HIS A 126 7.61 3.36 -0.75
CA HIS A 126 7.79 1.93 -0.52
C HIS A 126 7.02 1.13 -1.57
N ILE A 127 7.68 0.15 -2.17
CA ILE A 127 7.09 -0.73 -3.18
C ILE A 127 7.22 -2.17 -2.71
N VAL A 128 6.10 -2.88 -2.64
CA VAL A 128 6.09 -4.33 -2.36
C VAL A 128 5.79 -5.06 -3.65
N THR A 129 6.66 -5.98 -4.06
CA THR A 129 6.47 -6.76 -5.30
C THR A 129 6.65 -8.26 -5.06
N VAL A 130 6.29 -9.05 -6.07
CA VAL A 130 6.16 -10.52 -5.98
C VAL A 130 7.40 -11.29 -6.42
N ASN A 131 8.35 -10.69 -7.14
CA ASN A 131 9.57 -11.40 -7.54
C ASN A 131 10.78 -10.49 -7.76
N LYS A 132 11.98 -11.10 -7.75
CA LYS A 132 13.27 -10.40 -7.88
C LYS A 132 13.44 -9.66 -9.22
N SER A 133 12.88 -10.19 -10.31
CA SER A 133 12.95 -9.53 -11.62
C SER A 133 12.19 -8.19 -11.60
N ARG A 134 11.00 -8.18 -11.00
CA ARG A 134 10.21 -6.96 -10.81
C ARG A 134 10.88 -6.00 -9.83
N MET A 135 11.44 -6.52 -8.74
CA MET A 135 12.22 -5.71 -7.78
C MET A 135 13.36 -4.95 -8.49
N LYS A 136 14.15 -5.63 -9.33
CA LYS A 136 15.22 -5.00 -10.12
C LYS A 136 14.67 -3.87 -11.00
N ARG A 137 13.57 -4.13 -11.73
CA ARG A 137 12.93 -3.12 -12.58
C ARG A 137 12.41 -1.92 -11.78
N PHE A 138 11.86 -2.14 -10.59
CA PHE A 138 11.42 -1.05 -9.72
C PHE A 138 12.59 -0.19 -9.25
N ARG A 139 13.71 -0.82 -8.85
CA ARG A 139 14.94 -0.09 -8.49
C ARG A 139 15.43 0.79 -9.63
N GLU A 140 15.38 0.29 -10.87
CA GLU A 140 15.77 1.07 -12.06
C GLU A 140 14.82 2.25 -12.32
N ILE A 141 13.50 2.06 -12.28
CA ILE A 141 12.54 3.13 -12.63
C ILE A 141 12.34 4.16 -11.52
N CYS A 142 12.57 3.77 -10.26
CA CYS A 142 12.49 4.65 -9.09
C CYS A 142 13.80 5.38 -8.80
N ASP A 143 14.87 5.09 -9.52
CA ASP A 143 16.19 5.71 -9.30
C ASP A 143 16.11 7.24 -9.27
N GLY A 144 16.74 7.85 -8.27
CA GLY A 144 16.66 9.29 -8.01
C GLY A 144 15.41 9.77 -7.25
N LEU A 145 14.50 8.89 -6.84
CA LEU A 145 13.46 9.20 -5.85
C LEU A 145 13.88 8.70 -4.45
N PRO A 146 13.30 9.23 -3.37
CA PRO A 146 13.33 8.55 -2.07
C PRO A 146 12.45 7.28 -2.15
N PHE A 147 13.05 6.10 -2.24
CA PHE A 147 12.30 4.84 -2.40
C PHE A 147 12.91 3.65 -1.67
N GLN A 148 12.09 2.64 -1.40
CA GLN A 148 12.51 1.31 -0.95
C GLN A 148 11.67 0.23 -1.64
N VAL A 149 12.28 -0.89 -2.02
CA VAL A 149 11.59 -2.01 -2.69
C VAL A 149 11.77 -3.28 -1.90
N TYR A 150 10.67 -3.97 -1.65
CA TYR A 150 10.58 -5.18 -0.85
C TYR A 150 10.02 -6.32 -1.68
N LEU A 151 10.55 -7.51 -1.45
CA LEU A 151 9.93 -8.73 -1.93
C LEU A 151 8.92 -9.18 -0.88
N ILE A 152 7.71 -9.55 -1.29
CA ILE A 152 6.67 -10.00 -0.35
C ILE A 152 7.15 -11.17 0.53
N ASP A 153 7.92 -12.10 -0.05
CA ASP A 153 8.47 -13.26 0.65
C ASP A 153 9.55 -12.91 1.70
N GLU A 154 10.09 -11.69 1.68
CA GLU A 154 11.10 -11.22 2.64
C GLU A 154 10.48 -10.45 3.81
N ILE A 155 9.21 -10.04 3.69
CA ILE A 155 8.52 -9.21 4.70
C ILE A 155 7.35 -9.92 5.37
N LYS A 156 7.00 -11.12 4.89
CA LYS A 156 5.92 -11.95 5.40
C LYS A 156 6.40 -12.90 6.49
#